data_AF-A0A078K3I0-F1
#
_entry.id   AF-A0A078K3I0-F1
#
_cell.length_a   1.000
_cell.length_b   1.000
_cell.length_c   1.000
_cell.angle_alpha   90.00
_cell.angle_beta   90.00
_cell.angle_gamma   90.00
#
_symmetry.space_group_name_H-M   'P 1'
#
loop_
_entity.id
_entity.type
_entity.pdbx_description
1 polymer ?
#
loop_
_entity_poly.entity_id
_entity_poly.type
_entity_poly.pdbx_seq_one_letter_code
_entity_poly.pdbx_strand_id
1 'polypeptide(L)'
;MIDTGRYLIGAAGVSGFGSKSTADEVTENCDLRSTTAIITGATSGIGAETARVLAKRGARLIFPARNVKAAEEAKGRIVSEFPGTEIVVMELDLSSMSSVRSFVAGFESLHLPLNLLINNAGRLAHEHAISEDGIEMTFATNYLGHFLLTNLLLKKMVQTAEETGVQGRIVNVTSGIHGWFTGDLIEYLRLISQPKWYVSLF
;
A
#
# COMPACT_ATOMS: atom_id res chain seq x y z
N MET A 1 -22.97 -6.24 17.67
CA MET A 1 -23.64 -7.56 17.56
C MET A 1 -24.31 -7.76 16.20
N ILE A 2 -25.09 -6.81 15.69
CA ILE A 2 -25.76 -6.94 14.38
C ILE A 2 -24.76 -6.95 13.21
N ASP A 3 -23.77 -6.06 13.19
CA ASP A 3 -22.77 -6.00 12.10
C ASP A 3 -21.87 -7.23 12.04
N THR A 4 -21.50 -7.78 13.20
CA THR A 4 -20.76 -9.04 13.29
C THR A 4 -21.57 -10.20 12.71
N GLY A 5 -22.88 -10.26 12.99
CA GLY A 5 -23.77 -11.26 12.41
C GLY A 5 -23.88 -11.15 10.89
N ARG A 6 -24.06 -9.93 10.36
CA ARG A 6 -24.09 -9.66 8.90
C ARG A 6 -22.79 -10.06 8.21
N TYR A 7 -21.65 -9.74 8.84
CA TYR A 7 -20.34 -10.12 8.37
C TYR A 7 -20.17 -11.66 8.34
N LEU A 8 -20.60 -12.38 9.36
CA LEU A 8 -20.44 -13.84 9.41
C LEU A 8 -21.28 -14.56 8.34
N ILE A 9 -22.49 -14.09 8.07
CA ILE A 9 -23.36 -14.73 7.06
C ILE A 9 -23.02 -14.31 5.62
N GLY A 10 -22.24 -13.24 5.44
CA GLY A 10 -21.86 -12.72 4.12
C GLY A 10 -22.93 -11.85 3.46
N ALA A 11 -23.78 -11.20 4.26
CA ALA A 11 -24.83 -10.34 3.72
C ALA A 11 -24.23 -9.13 2.98
N ALA A 12 -24.76 -8.85 1.78
CA ALA A 12 -24.35 -7.69 1.00
C ALA A 12 -24.61 -6.37 1.74
N GLY A 13 -23.66 -5.45 1.63
CA GLY A 13 -23.80 -4.06 2.07
C GLY A 13 -24.36 -3.16 0.96
N VAL A 14 -24.26 -1.84 1.16
CA VAL A 14 -24.70 -0.82 0.19
C VAL A 14 -23.96 -0.90 -1.15
N SER A 15 -22.76 -1.48 -1.16
CA SER A 15 -21.99 -1.73 -2.39
C SER A 15 -22.49 -2.93 -3.20
N GLY A 16 -23.44 -3.72 -2.67
CA GLY A 16 -23.85 -4.99 -3.27
C GLY A 16 -22.94 -6.18 -2.93
N PHE A 17 -21.81 -5.94 -2.24
CA PHE A 17 -20.84 -6.97 -1.87
C PHE A 17 -20.81 -7.21 -0.36
N GLY A 18 -20.44 -8.42 0.04
CA GLY A 18 -20.32 -8.85 1.44
C GLY A 18 -18.97 -9.51 1.74
N SER A 19 -18.78 -9.99 2.96
CA SER A 19 -17.52 -10.64 3.40
C SER A 19 -17.17 -11.93 2.65
N LYS A 20 -18.14 -12.54 1.97
CA LYS A 20 -17.96 -13.74 1.14
C LYS A 20 -17.72 -13.42 -0.34
N SER A 21 -17.86 -12.16 -0.74
CA SER A 21 -17.62 -11.75 -2.12
C SER A 21 -16.13 -11.86 -2.44
N THR A 22 -15.81 -12.47 -3.56
CA THR A 22 -14.44 -12.61 -4.03
C THR A 22 -13.97 -11.34 -4.73
N ALA A 23 -12.65 -11.14 -4.81
CA ALA A 23 -12.09 -10.02 -5.55
C ALA A 23 -12.45 -10.07 -7.06
N ASP A 24 -12.66 -11.27 -7.60
CA ASP A 24 -13.13 -11.48 -8.97
C ASP A 24 -14.57 -10.98 -9.17
N GLU A 25 -15.49 -11.32 -8.27
CA GLU A 25 -16.89 -10.85 -8.29
C GLU A 25 -16.96 -9.33 -8.14
N VAL A 26 -16.18 -8.76 -7.20
CA VAL A 26 -16.15 -7.31 -6.96
C VAL A 26 -15.67 -6.54 -8.19
N THR A 27 -14.81 -7.14 -9.01
CA THR A 27 -14.20 -6.49 -10.18
C THR A 27 -14.81 -6.91 -11.51
N GLU A 28 -15.88 -7.71 -11.52
CA GLU A 28 -16.43 -8.37 -12.72
C GLU A 28 -16.59 -7.41 -13.92
N ASN A 29 -17.12 -6.22 -13.66
CA ASN A 29 -17.45 -5.21 -14.67
C ASN A 29 -16.46 -4.04 -14.71
N CYS A 30 -15.26 -4.18 -14.12
CA CYS A 30 -14.24 -3.14 -14.14
C CYS A 30 -13.31 -3.31 -15.35
N ASP A 31 -13.13 -2.24 -16.13
CA ASP A 31 -12.08 -2.11 -17.14
C ASP A 31 -10.99 -1.16 -16.65
N LEU A 32 -9.78 -1.68 -16.45
CA LEU A 32 -8.66 -0.92 -15.89
C LEU A 32 -7.51 -0.74 -16.89
N ARG A 33 -7.73 -0.96 -18.20
CA ARG A 33 -6.67 -0.85 -19.23
C ARG A 33 -6.00 0.53 -19.31
N SER A 34 -6.69 1.58 -18.89
CA SER A 34 -6.15 2.96 -18.82
C SER A 34 -5.67 3.35 -17.42
N THR A 35 -5.55 2.39 -16.49
CA THR A 35 -5.24 2.63 -15.08
C THR A 35 -3.82 2.16 -14.78
N THR A 36 -3.03 3.02 -14.14
CA THR A 36 -1.77 2.63 -13.51
C THR A 36 -1.92 2.63 -11.99
N ALA A 37 -1.49 1.54 -11.35
CA ALA A 37 -1.62 1.32 -9.92
C ALA A 37 -0.25 1.05 -9.26
N ILE A 38 0.06 1.79 -8.20
CA ILE A 38 1.15 1.46 -7.26
C ILE A 38 0.56 0.66 -6.11
N ILE A 39 1.10 -0.54 -5.85
CA ILE A 39 0.64 -1.42 -4.77
C ILE A 39 1.82 -1.77 -3.87
N THR A 40 1.87 -1.17 -2.68
CA THR A 40 2.87 -1.54 -1.68
C THR A 40 2.53 -2.90 -1.09
N GLY A 41 3.53 -3.79 -0.95
CA GLY A 41 3.30 -5.13 -0.40
C GLY A 41 2.55 -6.07 -1.34
N ALA A 42 2.74 -5.95 -2.66
CA ALA A 42 2.08 -6.77 -3.68
C ALA A 42 2.55 -8.24 -3.75
N THR A 43 3.52 -8.66 -2.93
CA THR A 43 4.15 -9.99 -3.05
C THR A 43 3.36 -11.11 -2.38
N SER A 44 2.53 -10.79 -1.38
CA SER A 44 1.75 -11.77 -0.62
C SER A 44 0.42 -11.21 -0.09
N GLY A 45 -0.43 -12.09 0.46
CA GLY A 45 -1.65 -11.72 1.17
C GLY A 45 -2.62 -10.86 0.35
N ILE A 46 -3.19 -9.85 1.01
CA ILE A 46 -4.17 -8.92 0.43
C ILE A 46 -3.58 -8.18 -0.79
N GLY A 47 -2.31 -7.77 -0.69
CA GLY A 47 -1.62 -7.07 -1.78
C GLY A 47 -1.43 -7.93 -3.02
N ALA A 48 -1.07 -9.20 -2.86
CA ALA A 48 -0.93 -10.13 -3.98
C ALA A 48 -2.26 -10.40 -4.68
N GLU A 49 -3.34 -10.63 -3.92
CA GLU A 49 -4.66 -10.85 -4.53
C GLU A 49 -5.16 -9.59 -5.23
N THR A 50 -4.96 -8.42 -4.62
CA THR A 50 -5.28 -7.12 -5.25
C THR A 50 -4.51 -6.96 -6.57
N ALA A 51 -3.21 -7.23 -6.58
CA ALA A 51 -2.40 -7.16 -7.79
C ALA A 51 -2.89 -8.14 -8.87
N ARG A 52 -3.22 -9.38 -8.49
CA ARG A 52 -3.74 -10.41 -9.40
C ARG A 52 -5.03 -9.95 -10.09
N VAL A 53 -6.02 -9.47 -9.34
CA VAL A 53 -7.28 -9.03 -9.95
C VAL A 53 -7.15 -7.73 -10.74
N LEU A 54 -6.33 -6.77 -10.32
CA LEU A 54 -6.12 -5.55 -11.11
C LEU A 54 -5.42 -5.87 -12.44
N ALA A 55 -4.46 -6.79 -12.45
CA ALA A 55 -3.84 -7.31 -13.66
C ALA A 55 -4.86 -7.99 -14.59
N LYS A 56 -5.72 -8.86 -14.04
CA LYS A 56 -6.81 -9.50 -14.79
C LYS A 56 -7.72 -8.49 -15.50
N ARG A 57 -7.91 -7.30 -14.92
CA ARG A 57 -8.71 -6.20 -15.50
C ARG A 57 -7.90 -5.26 -16.38
N GLY A 58 -6.64 -5.58 -16.67
CA GLY A 58 -5.78 -4.87 -17.61
C GLY A 58 -5.01 -3.68 -17.03
N ALA A 59 -4.98 -3.50 -15.71
CA ALA A 59 -4.22 -2.40 -15.11
C ALA A 59 -2.71 -2.58 -15.33
N ARG A 60 -2.01 -1.46 -15.56
CA ARG A 60 -0.55 -1.40 -15.40
C ARG A 60 -0.21 -1.36 -13.92
N LEU A 61 0.73 -2.19 -13.49
CA LEU A 61 1.09 -2.31 -12.07
C LEU A 61 2.53 -1.88 -11.81
N ILE A 62 2.73 -1.19 -10.69
CA ILE A 62 4.05 -0.89 -10.13
C ILE A 62 4.16 -1.62 -8.80
N PHE A 63 5.17 -2.47 -8.67
CA PHE A 63 5.47 -3.25 -7.47
C PHE A 63 6.68 -2.66 -6.75
N PRO A 64 6.47 -1.67 -5.86
CA PRO A 64 7.48 -1.29 -4.89
C PRO A 64 7.73 -2.44 -3.91
N ALA A 65 8.98 -2.85 -3.75
CA ALA A 65 9.36 -3.88 -2.79
C ALA A 65 10.78 -3.71 -2.25
N ARG A 66 10.97 -4.06 -0.98
CA ARG A 66 12.31 -4.21 -0.36
C ARG A 66 13.05 -5.42 -0.91
N ASN A 67 12.33 -6.53 -1.11
CA ASN A 67 12.87 -7.73 -1.72
C ASN A 67 12.45 -7.78 -3.20
N VAL A 68 13.28 -7.19 -4.05
CA VAL A 68 13.05 -7.12 -5.51
C VAL A 68 12.88 -8.51 -6.11
N LYS A 69 13.66 -9.50 -5.66
CA LYS A 69 13.54 -10.89 -6.15
C LYS A 69 12.14 -11.46 -5.91
N ALA A 70 11.60 -11.30 -4.71
CA ALA A 70 10.24 -11.77 -4.39
C ALA A 70 9.16 -11.02 -5.21
N ALA A 71 9.39 -9.75 -5.54
CA ALA A 71 8.50 -8.99 -6.40
C ALA A 71 8.57 -9.42 -7.87
N GLU A 72 9.74 -9.76 -8.39
CA GLU A 72 9.90 -10.36 -9.71
C GLU A 72 9.25 -11.75 -9.80
N GLU A 73 9.35 -12.57 -8.76
CA GLU A 73 8.64 -13.86 -8.68
C GLU A 73 7.11 -13.65 -8.66
N ALA A 74 6.61 -12.64 -7.93
CA ALA A 74 5.19 -12.29 -7.94
C ALA A 74 4.72 -11.79 -9.32
N LYS A 75 5.50 -10.95 -9.98
CA LYS A 75 5.27 -10.52 -11.36
C LYS A 75 5.22 -11.71 -12.31
N GLY A 76 6.18 -12.64 -12.21
CA GLY A 76 6.22 -13.84 -13.06
C GLY A 76 4.95 -14.69 -12.95
N ARG A 77 4.43 -14.88 -11.73
CA ARG A 77 3.15 -15.57 -11.50
C ARG A 77 1.99 -14.86 -12.21
N ILE A 78 1.85 -13.55 -12.03
CA ILE A 78 0.76 -12.78 -12.64
C ILE A 78 0.86 -12.76 -14.17
N VAL A 79 2.05 -12.56 -14.73
CA VAL A 79 2.26 -12.56 -16.19
C VAL A 79 2.00 -13.94 -16.79
N SER A 80 2.25 -15.02 -16.06
CA SER A 80 1.92 -16.38 -16.51
C SER A 80 0.40 -16.63 -16.55
N GLU A 81 -0.36 -16.06 -15.61
CA GLU A 81 -1.82 -16.18 -15.55
C GLU A 81 -2.51 -15.21 -16.54
N PHE A 82 -1.95 -14.01 -16.71
CA PHE A 82 -2.46 -12.94 -17.58
C PHE A 82 -1.36 -12.40 -18.51
N PRO A 83 -1.11 -13.10 -19.63
CA PRO A 83 -0.11 -12.68 -20.61
C PRO A 83 -0.34 -11.26 -21.11
N GLY A 84 0.74 -10.47 -21.22
CA GLY A 84 0.68 -9.08 -21.66
C GLY A 84 0.45 -8.05 -20.54
N THR A 85 0.28 -8.47 -19.29
CA THR A 85 0.21 -7.53 -18.16
C THR A 85 1.52 -6.75 -18.02
N GLU A 86 1.43 -5.41 -17.99
CA GLU A 86 2.56 -4.53 -17.75
C GLU A 86 2.82 -4.37 -16.24
N ILE A 87 3.94 -4.93 -15.76
CA ILE A 87 4.36 -4.83 -14.36
C ILE A 87 5.80 -4.33 -14.26
N VAL A 88 5.99 -3.21 -13.57
CA VAL A 88 7.30 -2.63 -13.25
C VAL A 88 7.62 -2.91 -11.79
N VAL A 89 8.74 -3.59 -11.53
CA VAL A 89 9.25 -3.80 -10.17
C VAL A 89 10.27 -2.70 -9.86
N MET A 90 10.16 -2.10 -8.68
CA MET A 90 11.07 -1.04 -8.24
C MET A 90 11.39 -1.23 -6.77
N GLU A 91 12.60 -0.83 -6.37
CA GLU A 91 13.00 -0.90 -4.96
C GLU A 91 12.27 0.17 -4.14
N LEU A 92 11.75 -0.23 -2.98
CA LEU A 92 11.20 0.68 -1.98
C LEU A 92 11.29 0.06 -0.58
N ASP A 93 11.97 0.74 0.33
CA ASP A 93 11.87 0.53 1.77
C ASP A 93 11.09 1.67 2.42
N LEU A 94 9.86 1.37 2.86
CA LEU A 94 8.99 2.34 3.53
C LEU A 94 9.50 2.78 4.92
N SER A 95 10.48 2.07 5.50
CA SER A 95 11.10 2.48 6.76
C SER A 95 12.20 3.54 6.58
N SER A 96 12.56 3.86 5.33
CA SER A 96 13.59 4.83 4.95
C SER A 96 12.97 5.98 4.15
N MET A 97 13.04 7.21 4.67
CA MET A 97 12.52 8.39 3.98
C MET A 97 13.33 8.72 2.72
N SER A 98 14.62 8.37 2.71
CA SER A 98 15.48 8.51 1.54
C SER A 98 15.07 7.53 0.44
N SER A 99 14.78 6.27 0.80
CA SER A 99 14.27 5.24 -0.13
C SER A 99 12.93 5.66 -0.75
N VAL A 100 12.00 6.19 0.04
CA VAL A 100 10.70 6.70 -0.46
C VAL A 100 10.90 7.79 -1.52
N ARG A 101 11.79 8.76 -1.27
CA ARG A 101 12.08 9.83 -2.24
C ARG A 101 12.72 9.30 -3.52
N SER A 102 13.66 8.37 -3.40
CA SER A 102 14.30 7.72 -4.54
C SER A 102 13.32 6.92 -5.38
N PHE A 103 12.41 6.18 -4.75
CA PHE A 103 11.34 5.47 -5.46
C PHE A 103 10.43 6.42 -6.23
N VAL A 104 10.00 7.53 -5.61
CA VAL A 104 9.13 8.51 -6.29
C VAL A 104 9.84 9.14 -7.48
N ALA A 105 11.09 9.58 -7.32
CA ALA A 105 11.88 10.14 -8.42
C ALA A 105 12.05 9.13 -9.57
N GLY A 106 12.34 7.87 -9.21
CA GLY A 106 12.41 6.78 -10.18
C GLY A 106 11.09 6.56 -10.92
N PHE A 107 9.97 6.52 -10.20
CA PHE A 107 8.64 6.37 -10.79
C PHE A 107 8.28 7.54 -11.73
N GLU A 108 8.53 8.77 -11.31
CA GLU A 108 8.28 9.97 -12.12
C GLU A 108 9.09 9.95 -13.43
N SER A 109 10.32 9.45 -13.40
CA SER A 109 11.17 9.30 -14.60
C SER A 109 10.62 8.32 -15.65
N LEU A 110 9.68 7.44 -15.26
CA LEU A 110 8.99 6.56 -16.21
C LEU A 110 7.93 7.30 -17.04
N HIS A 111 7.56 8.52 -16.67
CA HIS A 111 6.54 9.34 -17.33
C HIS A 111 5.17 8.63 -17.45
N LEU A 112 4.86 7.70 -16.55
CA LEU A 112 3.60 6.96 -16.51
C LEU A 112 2.51 7.78 -15.79
N PRO A 113 1.22 7.63 -16.13
CA PRO A 113 0.13 8.13 -15.31
C PRO A 113 0.09 7.42 -13.95
N LEU A 114 -0.59 8.00 -12.96
CA LEU A 114 -0.89 7.34 -11.69
C LEU A 114 -2.34 7.56 -11.28
N ASN A 115 -3.10 6.48 -11.21
CA ASN A 115 -4.53 6.52 -10.90
C ASN A 115 -4.83 5.90 -9.53
N LEU A 116 -4.15 4.81 -9.17
CA LEU A 116 -4.38 4.10 -7.91
C LEU A 116 -3.11 4.06 -7.08
N LEU A 117 -3.20 4.49 -5.82
CA LEU A 117 -2.18 4.28 -4.80
C LEU A 117 -2.76 3.40 -3.68
N ILE A 118 -2.26 2.17 -3.59
CA ILE A 118 -2.70 1.20 -2.58
C ILE A 118 -1.58 1.05 -1.54
N ASN A 119 -1.77 1.74 -0.42
CA ASN A 119 -0.92 1.67 0.77
C ASN A 119 -1.32 0.41 1.56
N ASN A 120 -0.79 -0.73 1.14
CA ASN A 120 -1.10 -2.05 1.70
C ASN A 120 0.08 -2.65 2.49
N ALA A 121 1.32 -2.27 2.21
CA ALA A 121 2.45 -2.80 2.96
C ALA A 121 2.26 -2.52 4.45
N GLY A 122 2.71 -3.46 5.27
CA GLY A 122 2.64 -3.30 6.71
C GLY A 122 3.47 -4.36 7.38
N ARG A 123 3.92 -4.05 8.59
CA ARG A 123 4.58 -5.00 9.46
C ARG A 123 3.97 -4.95 10.85
N LEU A 124 3.95 -6.10 11.50
CA LEU A 124 3.72 -6.23 12.93
C LEU A 124 4.99 -6.88 13.48
N ALA A 125 5.79 -6.11 14.22
CA ALA A 125 6.99 -6.61 14.85
C ALA A 125 6.74 -6.80 16.36
N HIS A 126 7.14 -7.95 16.89
CA HIS A 126 7.10 -8.21 18.34
C HIS A 126 8.30 -7.57 19.07
N GLU A 127 9.43 -7.43 18.38
CA GLU A 127 10.64 -6.81 18.91
C GLU A 127 10.73 -5.35 18.47
N HIS A 128 11.13 -4.50 19.41
CA HIS A 128 11.37 -3.09 19.14
C HIS A 128 12.58 -2.91 18.22
N ALA A 129 12.40 -2.18 17.13
CA ALA A 129 13.45 -1.81 16.20
C ALA A 129 13.33 -0.33 15.81
N ILE A 130 14.46 0.27 15.43
CA ILE A 130 14.55 1.66 14.99
C ILE A 130 15.01 1.67 13.52
N SER A 131 14.38 2.50 12.70
CA SER A 131 14.80 2.71 11.30
C SER A 131 16.07 3.54 11.20
N GLU A 132 16.66 3.62 10.01
CA GLU A 132 17.83 4.48 9.75
C GLU A 132 17.57 5.96 10.06
N ASP A 133 16.31 6.40 9.97
CA ASP A 133 15.87 7.77 10.26
C ASP A 133 15.63 8.00 11.78
N GLY A 134 15.92 7.02 12.64
CA GLY A 134 15.76 7.15 14.09
C GLY A 134 14.32 7.02 14.59
N ILE A 135 13.41 6.44 13.78
CA ILE A 135 11.99 6.30 14.09
C ILE A 135 11.69 4.84 14.44
N GLU A 136 10.75 4.59 15.36
CA GLU A 136 10.26 3.22 15.61
C GLU A 136 9.80 2.56 14.30
N MET A 137 10.28 1.34 14.07
CA MET A 137 10.25 0.65 12.78
C MET A 137 8.82 0.41 12.24
N THR A 138 7.87 0.11 13.12
CA THR A 138 6.46 -0.10 12.76
C THR A 138 5.81 1.22 12.37
N PHE A 139 6.04 2.29 13.13
CA PHE A 139 5.56 3.64 12.81
C PHE A 139 6.18 4.18 11.53
N ALA A 140 7.49 3.97 11.34
CA ALA A 140 8.20 4.32 10.10
C ALA A 140 7.54 3.62 8.90
N THR A 141 7.39 2.30 8.95
CA THR A 141 6.88 1.50 7.83
C THR A 141 5.39 1.72 7.57
N ASN A 142 4.55 1.55 8.59
CA ASN A 142 3.11 1.45 8.42
C ASN A 142 2.47 2.83 8.23
N TYR A 143 3.06 3.89 8.80
CA TYR A 143 2.48 5.23 8.79
C TYR A 143 3.34 6.23 8.01
N LEU A 144 4.53 6.59 8.50
CA LEU A 144 5.30 7.71 7.94
C LEU A 144 5.74 7.46 6.49
N GLY A 145 6.16 6.22 6.17
CA GLY A 145 6.52 5.84 4.80
C GLY A 145 5.36 6.02 3.82
N HIS A 146 4.17 5.50 4.14
CA HIS A 146 2.97 5.68 3.31
C HIS A 146 2.52 7.14 3.24
N PHE A 147 2.60 7.87 4.35
CA PHE A 147 2.26 9.29 4.39
C PHE A 147 3.16 10.11 3.47
N LEU A 148 4.47 9.91 3.56
CA LEU A 148 5.44 10.58 2.68
C LEU A 148 5.22 10.18 1.22
N LEU A 149 5.09 8.88 0.94
CA LEU A 149 4.84 8.36 -0.41
C LEU A 149 3.60 9.01 -1.03
N THR A 150 2.50 9.06 -0.28
CA THR A 150 1.23 9.67 -0.71
C THR A 150 1.39 11.16 -0.99
N ASN A 151 2.03 11.90 -0.08
CA ASN A 151 2.23 13.34 -0.26
C ASN A 151 3.05 13.67 -1.51
N LEU A 152 4.11 12.89 -1.75
CA LEU A 152 4.98 13.12 -2.91
C LEU A 152 4.28 12.76 -4.24
N LEU A 153 3.45 11.72 -4.25
CA LEU A 153 2.74 11.29 -5.47
C LEU A 153 1.44 12.04 -5.75
N LEU A 154 0.91 12.80 -4.79
CA LEU A 154 -0.38 13.47 -4.91
C LEU A 154 -0.45 14.41 -6.13
N LYS A 155 0.62 15.19 -6.36
CA LYS A 155 0.69 16.08 -7.52
C LYS A 155 0.59 15.30 -8.84
N LYS A 156 1.29 14.16 -8.94
CA LYS A 156 1.26 13.31 -10.12
C LYS A 156 -0.12 12.69 -10.36
N MET A 157 -0.84 12.33 -9.29
CA MET A 157 -2.21 11.82 -9.38
C MET A 157 -3.18 12.90 -9.86
N VAL A 158 -3.07 14.14 -9.35
CA VAL A 158 -3.88 15.29 -9.82
C VAL A 158 -3.63 15.56 -11.29
N GLN A 159 -2.35 15.68 -11.69
CA GLN A 159 -1.98 15.87 -13.08
C GLN A 159 -2.53 14.76 -13.99
N THR A 160 -2.43 13.50 -13.55
CA THR A 160 -2.99 12.37 -14.30
C THR A 160 -4.49 12.52 -14.51
N ALA A 161 -5.23 12.93 -13.47
CA ALA A 161 -6.68 13.12 -13.57
C ALA A 161 -7.05 14.29 -14.51
N GLU A 162 -6.29 15.38 -14.49
CA GLU A 162 -6.47 16.52 -15.40
C GLU A 162 -6.17 16.15 -16.87
N GLU A 163 -5.10 15.39 -17.12
CA GLU A 163 -4.67 15.01 -18.47
C GLU A 163 -5.54 13.91 -19.09
N THR A 164 -5.97 12.93 -18.30
CA THR A 164 -6.67 11.73 -18.81
C THR A 164 -8.18 11.76 -18.60
N GLY A 165 -8.68 12.64 -17.73
CA GLY A 165 -10.07 12.62 -17.25
C GLY A 165 -10.38 11.46 -16.29
N VAL A 166 -9.43 10.56 -16.01
CA VAL A 166 -9.60 9.41 -15.12
C VAL A 166 -9.23 9.79 -13.69
N GLN A 167 -10.21 9.80 -12.79
CA GLN A 167 -10.02 10.19 -11.39
C GLN A 167 -9.07 9.24 -10.64
N GLY A 168 -8.30 9.81 -9.70
CA GLY A 168 -7.40 9.06 -8.83
C GLY A 168 -8.07 8.56 -7.55
N ARG A 169 -7.52 7.49 -6.95
CA ARG A 169 -7.93 6.99 -5.63
C ARG A 169 -6.73 6.51 -4.81
N ILE A 170 -6.67 6.93 -3.56
CA ILE A 170 -5.74 6.43 -2.55
C ILE A 170 -6.50 5.49 -1.61
N VAL A 171 -5.96 4.30 -1.38
CA VAL A 171 -6.52 3.28 -0.49
C VAL A 171 -5.50 2.94 0.57
N ASN A 172 -5.84 3.16 1.84
CA ASN A 172 -5.02 2.75 2.98
C ASN A 172 -5.60 1.47 3.59
N VAL A 173 -4.84 0.38 3.54
CA VAL A 173 -5.21 -0.86 4.20
C VAL A 173 -4.82 -0.77 5.67
N THR A 174 -5.80 -0.85 6.55
CA THR A 174 -5.59 -0.81 8.01
C THR A 174 -5.99 -2.15 8.63
N SER A 175 -5.85 -2.28 9.95
CA SER A 175 -6.31 -3.43 10.72
C SER A 175 -7.20 -2.94 11.85
N GLY A 176 -8.21 -3.71 12.28
CA GLY A 176 -9.04 -3.37 13.44
C GLY A 176 -8.26 -3.06 14.73
N ILE A 177 -7.01 -3.51 14.83
CA ILE A 177 -6.07 -3.19 15.91
C ILE A 177 -5.78 -1.67 16.00
N HIS A 178 -5.95 -0.90 14.91
CA HIS A 178 -5.77 0.56 14.95
C HIS A 178 -6.71 1.24 15.97
N GLY A 179 -7.87 0.63 16.26
CA GLY A 179 -8.83 1.13 17.23
C GLY A 179 -8.58 0.66 18.67
N TRP A 180 -7.56 -0.18 18.91
CA TRP A 180 -7.26 -0.72 20.25
C TRP A 180 -6.33 0.17 21.06
N PHE A 181 -5.82 1.26 20.49
CA PHE A 181 -5.01 2.22 21.22
C PHE A 181 -5.89 3.00 22.21
N THR A 182 -5.65 2.77 23.51
CA THR A 182 -6.34 3.41 24.63
C THR A 182 -5.44 4.36 25.43
N GLY A 183 -4.24 4.67 24.91
CA GLY A 183 -3.24 5.48 25.59
C GLY A 183 -3.32 6.98 25.28
N ASP A 184 -2.51 7.78 25.99
CA ASP A 184 -2.28 9.18 25.66
C ASP A 184 -1.47 9.28 24.36
N LEU A 185 -2.12 9.76 23.31
CA LEU A 185 -1.51 9.93 21.98
C LEU A 185 -0.29 10.85 22.03
N ILE A 186 -0.32 11.91 22.85
CA ILE A 186 0.77 12.89 22.93
C ILE A 186 1.99 12.26 23.58
N GLU A 187 1.80 11.51 24.68
CA GLU A 187 2.92 10.84 25.35
C GLU A 187 3.49 9.70 24.50
N TYR A 188 2.65 8.95 23.79
CA TYR A 188 3.13 7.94 22.85
C TYR A 188 3.91 8.57 21.69
N LEU A 189 3.39 9.63 21.08
CA LEU A 189 4.10 10.38 20.03
C LEU A 189 5.43 10.93 20.55
N ARG A 190 5.47 11.45 21.79
CA ARG A 190 6.71 11.88 22.44
C ARG A 190 7.70 10.72 22.51
N LEU A 191 7.29 9.57 23.04
CA LEU A 191 8.14 8.38 23.21
C LEU A 191 8.72 7.84 21.89
N ILE A 192 7.94 7.84 20.81
CA ILE A 192 8.39 7.32 19.50
C ILE A 192 9.15 8.34 18.65
N SER A 193 9.16 9.62 19.04
CA SER A 193 9.84 10.70 18.32
C SER A 193 11.07 11.27 19.05
N GLN A 194 11.36 10.83 20.29
CA GLN A 194 12.57 11.27 21.00
C GLN A 194 13.85 10.63 20.42
N PRO A 195 14.87 11.43 20.07
CA PRO A 195 16.20 10.89 19.77
C PRO A 195 16.85 10.29 21.03
N LYS A 196 17.14 8.99 21.02
CA LYS A 196 17.66 8.27 22.21
C LYS A 196 19.17 8.37 22.46
N TRP A 197 19.92 9.25 21.79
CA TRP A 197 21.28 9.59 22.27
C TRP A 197 21.26 10.31 23.65
N TYR A 198 20.08 10.55 24.21
CA TYR A 198 19.83 11.00 25.58
C TYR A 198 19.38 9.86 26.52
N VAL A 199 19.96 8.66 26.40
CA VAL A 199 19.99 7.69 27.50
C VAL A 199 21.44 7.41 27.84
N SER A 200 22.08 8.42 28.43
CA SER A 200 23.33 8.29 29.16
C SER A 200 23.00 8.43 30.65
N LEU A 201 23.36 7.39 31.40
CA LEU A 201 23.56 7.35 32.85
C LEU A 201 22.34 7.74 33.70
N PHE A 202 21.60 6.74 34.18
CA PHE A 202 21.58 6.33 35.59
C PHE A 202 21.15 4.86 35.70
#